data_AF-A0A386ZJJ0-F1
#
_entry.id   AF-A0A386ZJJ0-F1
#
_cell.length_a   1.000
_cell.length_b   1.000
_cell.length_c   1.000
_cell.angle_alpha   90.00
_cell.angle_beta   90.00
_cell.angle_gamma   90.00
#
_symmetry.space_group_name_H-M   'P 1'
#
loop_
_entity.id
_entity.type
_entity.pdbx_description
1 polymer ?
#
loop_
_entity_poly.entity_id
_entity_poly.type
_entity_poly.pdbx_seq_one_letter_code
_entity_poly.pdbx_strand_id
1 'polypeptide(L)'
;MAVAAETALDHAADLGDIASVTGLGRAEAYDRWRRTETNAAVALVISQPWPDAVPQSSKSRYDNDRGWWRLGPSVRHDAQYAVVVVDRRVRRVYAIDPTGWQCDSSGNAWRFEAIGATTLTQPQIDAAMVRGVLPARPGERFPAPLNRGCTPWRVGTDVGSNPR
;
A
#
# COMPACT_ATOMS: atom_id res chain seq x y z
N MET A 1 -19.10 34.95 -6.45
CA MET A 1 -18.17 35.18 -7.58
C MET A 1 -17.00 34.24 -7.43
N ALA A 2 -17.16 33.03 -7.99
CA ALA A 2 -16.31 31.87 -7.77
C ALA A 2 -15.55 31.53 -9.06
N VAL A 3 -14.73 32.47 -9.54
CA VAL A 3 -13.96 32.29 -10.81
C VAL A 3 -12.53 32.83 -10.66
N ALA A 4 -11.96 32.78 -9.46
CA ALA A 4 -10.55 33.15 -9.24
C ALA A 4 -9.74 32.07 -8.51
N ALA A 5 -10.38 31.00 -8.01
CA ALA A 5 -9.70 29.92 -7.31
C ALA A 5 -9.29 28.74 -8.22
N GLU A 6 -9.97 28.55 -9.36
CA GLU A 6 -9.63 27.48 -10.31
C GLU A 6 -8.45 27.83 -11.22
N THR A 7 -8.11 29.12 -11.36
CA THR A 7 -7.04 29.59 -12.26
C THR A 7 -5.66 29.65 -11.60
N ALA A 8 -5.55 29.37 -10.29
CA ALA A 8 -4.25 29.28 -9.60
C ALA A 8 -3.60 27.89 -9.73
N LEU A 9 -4.23 26.95 -10.45
CA LEU A 9 -3.70 25.62 -10.73
C LEU A 9 -2.80 25.56 -11.98
N ASP A 10 -2.62 26.66 -12.72
CA ASP A 10 -1.81 26.69 -13.95
C ASP A 10 -0.56 27.58 -13.87
N HIS A 11 -0.31 28.26 -12.74
CA HIS A 11 0.92 29.01 -12.54
C HIS A 11 1.75 28.37 -11.44
N ALA A 12 2.95 27.94 -11.81
CA ALA A 12 4.01 27.38 -10.97
C ALA A 12 4.31 28.23 -9.73
N ALA A 13 3.48 28.10 -8.69
CA ALA A 13 3.77 28.62 -7.36
C ALA A 13 4.73 27.63 -6.71
N ASP A 14 5.98 28.06 -6.52
CA ASP A 14 6.97 27.28 -5.78
C ASP A 14 6.47 27.14 -4.33
N LEU A 15 6.84 26.04 -3.66
CA LEU A 15 6.43 25.69 -2.29
C LEU A 15 6.72 26.80 -1.25
N GLY A 16 7.54 27.80 -1.61
CA GLY A 16 7.77 29.02 -0.82
C GLY A 16 6.59 30.00 -0.80
N ASP A 17 5.78 30.06 -1.84
CA ASP A 17 4.68 31.01 -1.96
C ASP A 17 3.48 30.59 -1.09
N ILE A 18 3.21 29.29 -1.01
CA ILE A 18 2.12 28.72 -0.19
C ILE A 18 2.41 28.87 1.32
N ALA A 19 3.68 28.78 1.73
CA ALA A 19 4.10 29.01 3.12
C ALA A 19 3.92 30.49 3.53
N SER A 20 4.19 31.42 2.62
CA SER A 20 4.09 32.86 2.89
C SER A 20 2.64 33.35 3.02
N VAL A 21 1.70 32.75 2.30
CA VAL A 21 0.27 33.13 2.34
C VAL A 21 -0.46 32.59 3.57
N THR A 22 0.00 31.47 4.14
CA THR A 22 -0.69 30.78 5.24
C THR A 22 -0.10 31.05 6.63
N GLY A 23 1.07 31.70 6.71
CA GLY A 23 1.77 31.96 7.96
C GLY A 23 2.30 30.70 8.67
N LEU A 24 2.27 29.55 7.98
CA LEU A 24 2.71 28.26 8.50
C LEU A 24 4.17 28.01 8.10
N GLY A 25 4.95 27.42 9.01
CA GLY A 25 6.31 26.99 8.69
C GLY A 25 6.31 25.96 7.56
N ARG A 26 7.37 25.93 6.72
CA ARG A 26 7.46 25.07 5.52
C ARG A 26 7.23 23.58 5.82
N ALA A 27 7.70 23.09 6.98
CA ALA A 27 7.47 21.73 7.45
C ALA A 27 6.01 21.45 7.84
N GLU A 28 5.33 22.45 8.40
CA GLU A 28 3.95 22.37 8.86
C GLU A 28 2.96 22.52 7.71
N ALA A 29 3.29 23.34 6.70
CA ALA A 29 2.61 23.35 5.41
C ALA A 29 2.75 21.98 4.72
N TYR A 30 3.95 21.39 4.71
CA TYR A 30 4.18 20.06 4.13
C TYR A 30 3.37 18.96 4.84
N ASP A 31 3.34 18.95 6.17
CA ASP A 31 2.56 18.00 6.96
C ASP A 31 1.04 18.19 6.78
N ARG A 32 0.58 19.45 6.67
CA ARG A 32 -0.84 19.76 6.47
C ARG A 32 -1.30 19.37 5.06
N TRP A 33 -0.52 19.68 4.03
CA TRP A 33 -0.83 19.27 2.65
C TRP A 33 -0.75 17.74 2.49
N ARG A 34 0.24 17.08 3.10
CA ARG A 34 0.33 15.61 3.13
C ARG A 34 -0.88 14.96 3.80
N ARG A 35 -1.41 15.53 4.88
CA ARG A 35 -2.63 15.02 5.55
C ARG A 35 -3.91 15.21 4.72
N THR A 36 -3.91 16.16 3.78
CA THR A 36 -5.12 16.47 2.98
C THR A 36 -5.26 15.53 1.77
N GLU A 37 -4.16 14.94 1.27
CA GLU A 37 -4.18 13.93 0.19
C GLU A 37 -3.99 12.47 0.66
N THR A 38 -3.54 12.21 1.91
CA THR A 38 -3.02 10.89 2.31
C THR A 38 -3.76 10.27 3.49
N ASN A 39 -5.03 9.91 3.30
CA ASN A 39 -5.74 8.97 4.18
C ASN A 39 -6.13 7.67 3.46
N ALA A 40 -5.55 7.43 2.28
CA ALA A 40 -5.72 6.17 1.57
C ALA A 40 -4.86 5.10 2.22
N ALA A 41 -5.48 4.24 3.01
CA ALA A 41 -4.84 3.03 3.54
C ALA A 41 -4.14 2.26 2.40
N VAL A 42 -2.90 1.84 2.62
CA VAL A 42 -2.12 1.12 1.61
C VAL A 42 -2.24 -0.39 1.85
N ALA A 43 -2.53 -1.14 0.79
CA ALA A 43 -2.32 -2.59 0.77
C ALA A 43 -1.03 -2.91 0.01
N LEU A 44 -0.17 -3.75 0.56
CA LEU A 44 0.99 -4.28 -0.15
C LEU A 44 0.54 -5.44 -1.02
N VAL A 45 0.62 -5.32 -2.34
CA VAL A 45 0.37 -6.44 -3.24
C VAL A 45 1.67 -7.18 -3.51
N ILE A 46 1.74 -8.42 -3.05
CA ILE A 46 2.89 -9.30 -3.17
C ILE A 46 2.59 -10.31 -4.27
N SER A 47 3.26 -10.14 -5.40
CA SER A 47 3.14 -11.00 -6.57
C SER A 47 4.12 -12.17 -6.47
N GLN A 48 3.66 -13.37 -6.84
CA GLN A 48 4.46 -14.58 -6.89
C GLN A 48 4.20 -15.36 -8.19
N PRO A 49 5.27 -15.73 -8.94
CA PRO A 49 5.20 -16.34 -10.29
C PRO A 49 4.59 -17.74 -10.32
N TRP A 50 4.77 -18.54 -9.27
CA TRP A 50 4.51 -19.97 -9.30
C TRP A 50 3.57 -20.36 -8.17
N PRO A 51 2.60 -21.29 -8.42
CA PRO A 51 1.82 -21.88 -7.33
C PRO A 51 2.77 -22.51 -6.30
N ASP A 52 2.33 -22.57 -5.03
CA ASP A 52 3.03 -23.26 -3.94
C ASP A 52 3.30 -24.73 -4.33
N ALA A 53 4.37 -24.98 -5.10
CA ALA A 53 4.62 -26.27 -5.77
C ALA A 53 5.10 -27.35 -4.79
N VAL A 54 5.35 -26.97 -3.54
CA VAL A 54 5.75 -27.86 -2.46
C VAL A 54 4.81 -27.60 -1.28
N PRO A 55 4.30 -28.65 -0.59
CA PRO A 55 3.60 -28.48 0.67
C PRO A 55 4.52 -27.78 1.67
N GLN A 56 4.34 -26.48 1.83
CA GLN A 56 5.04 -25.70 2.85
C GLN A 56 4.22 -25.70 4.13
N SER A 57 4.91 -25.76 5.27
CA SER A 57 4.29 -25.43 6.55
C SER A 57 3.72 -24.01 6.50
N SER A 58 2.68 -23.73 7.28
CA SER A 58 2.10 -22.38 7.35
C SER A 58 3.16 -21.32 7.70
N LYS A 59 4.13 -21.67 8.55
CA LYS A 59 5.25 -20.81 8.92
C LYS A 59 6.18 -20.54 7.74
N SER A 60 6.62 -21.57 7.04
CA SER A 60 7.51 -21.43 5.86
C SER A 60 6.86 -20.59 4.76
N ARG A 61 5.56 -20.77 4.54
CA ARG A 61 4.79 -19.98 3.58
C ARG A 61 4.69 -18.53 3.99
N TYR A 62 4.34 -18.26 5.25
CA TYR A 62 4.31 -16.90 5.79
C TYR A 62 5.68 -16.20 5.69
N ASP A 63 6.77 -16.91 6.01
CA ASP A 63 8.14 -16.40 5.86
C ASP A 63 8.49 -16.11 4.39
N ASN A 64 7.99 -16.93 3.45
CA ASN A 64 8.17 -16.69 2.02
C ASN A 64 7.38 -15.46 1.55
N ASP A 65 6.13 -15.33 1.97
CA ASP A 65 5.22 -14.26 1.58
C ASP A 65 5.74 -12.90 2.01
N ARG A 66 6.17 -12.76 3.27
CA ARG A 66 6.62 -11.47 3.80
C ARG A 66 7.92 -10.97 3.17
N GLY A 67 8.76 -11.87 2.66
CA GLY A 67 9.95 -11.55 1.87
C GLY A 67 10.86 -10.50 2.50
N TRP A 68 11.66 -9.84 1.66
CA TRP A 68 12.40 -8.62 1.99
C TRP A 68 12.21 -7.67 0.81
N TRP A 69 11.62 -6.51 1.05
CA TRP A 69 11.18 -5.60 0.00
C TRP A 69 11.77 -4.21 0.19
N ARG A 70 12.13 -3.55 -0.91
CA ARG A 70 12.55 -2.15 -0.89
C ARG A 70 11.32 -1.27 -0.76
N LEU A 71 10.98 -0.89 0.47
CA LEU A 71 9.79 -0.10 0.80
C LEU A 71 10.20 1.23 1.43
N GLY A 72 9.67 2.32 0.88
CA GLY A 72 9.88 3.65 1.42
C GLY A 72 9.18 3.85 2.78
N PRO A 73 9.64 4.82 3.61
CA PRO A 73 9.07 5.08 4.93
C PRO A 73 7.56 5.32 4.94
N SER A 74 7.03 6.08 3.97
CA SER A 74 5.59 6.36 3.88
C SER A 74 4.78 5.10 3.63
N VAL A 75 5.23 4.22 2.74
CA VAL A 75 4.54 2.94 2.47
C VAL A 75 4.50 2.08 3.72
N ARG A 76 5.58 2.03 4.50
CA ARG A 76 5.63 1.27 5.76
C ARG A 76 4.69 1.84 6.82
N HIS A 77 4.63 3.16 6.92
CA HIS A 77 3.74 3.86 7.85
C HIS A 77 2.26 3.65 7.51
N ASP A 78 1.91 3.66 6.21
CA ASP A 78 0.52 3.66 5.75
C ASP A 78 -0.02 2.25 5.42
N ALA A 79 0.84 1.24 5.37
CA ALA A 79 0.47 -0.13 5.02
C ALA A 79 -0.30 -0.82 6.15
N GLN A 80 -1.55 -1.19 5.87
CA GLN A 80 -2.43 -1.89 6.81
C GLN A 80 -2.56 -3.39 6.50
N TYR A 81 -2.42 -3.76 5.22
CA TYR A 81 -2.60 -5.13 4.78
C TYR A 81 -1.50 -5.56 3.81
N ALA A 82 -1.19 -6.85 3.79
CA ALA A 82 -0.44 -7.50 2.71
C ALA A 82 -1.35 -8.50 2.00
N VAL A 83 -1.45 -8.38 0.68
CA VAL A 83 -2.26 -9.20 -0.21
C VAL A 83 -1.32 -10.04 -1.06
N VAL A 84 -1.33 -11.35 -0.86
CA VAL A 84 -0.48 -12.26 -1.62
C VAL A 84 -1.24 -12.77 -2.83
N VAL A 85 -0.68 -12.49 -4.01
CA VAL A 85 -1.20 -12.87 -5.31
C VAL A 85 -0.27 -13.90 -5.92
N VAL A 86 -0.79 -15.10 -6.11
CA VAL A 86 -0.06 -16.22 -6.72
C VAL A 86 -0.76 -16.58 -8.02
N ASP A 87 -0.03 -16.61 -9.12
CA ASP A 87 -0.60 -16.87 -10.46
C ASP A 87 -1.84 -15.99 -10.74
N ARG A 88 -1.66 -14.67 -10.55
CA ARG A 88 -2.71 -13.65 -10.73
C ARG A 88 -4.00 -13.90 -9.93
N ARG A 89 -3.96 -14.68 -8.86
CA ARG A 89 -5.08 -14.87 -7.95
C ARG A 89 -4.71 -14.51 -6.52
N VAL A 90 -5.57 -13.74 -5.86
CA VAL A 90 -5.39 -13.47 -4.43
C VAL A 90 -5.52 -14.80 -3.69
N ARG A 91 -4.49 -15.17 -2.92
CA ARG A 91 -4.49 -16.38 -2.12
C ARG A 91 -4.68 -16.09 -0.64
N ARG A 92 -4.03 -15.02 -0.16
CA ARG A 92 -3.90 -14.76 1.27
C ARG A 92 -3.89 -13.26 1.51
N VAL A 93 -4.43 -12.86 2.66
CA VAL A 93 -4.39 -11.49 3.14
C VAL A 93 -3.95 -11.51 4.59
N TYR A 94 -3.02 -10.63 4.94
CA TYR A 94 -2.50 -10.44 6.30
C TYR A 94 -2.82 -9.03 6.76
N ALA A 95 -3.19 -8.86 8.04
CA ALA A 95 -3.11 -7.55 8.68
C ALA A 95 -1.68 -7.31 9.16
N ILE A 96 -1.13 -6.15 8.80
CA ILE A 96 0.23 -5.75 9.17
C ILE A 96 0.21 -5.15 10.57
N ASP A 97 1.15 -5.57 11.41
CA ASP A 97 1.47 -4.86 12.65
C ASP A 97 2.24 -3.58 12.28
N PRO A 98 1.71 -2.37 12.58
CA PRO A 98 2.36 -1.11 12.23
C PRO A 98 3.72 -0.91 12.92
N THR A 99 3.98 -1.63 14.02
CA THR A 99 5.25 -1.59 14.75
C THR A 99 6.18 -2.76 14.39
N GLY A 100 5.65 -3.80 13.74
CA GLY A 100 6.35 -5.05 13.42
C GLY A 100 7.24 -4.99 12.17
N TRP A 101 7.78 -3.83 11.83
CA TRP A 101 8.67 -3.67 10.67
C TRP A 101 10.10 -4.05 11.02
N GLN A 102 10.63 -5.03 10.30
CA GLN A 102 12.04 -5.43 10.42
C GLN A 102 12.82 -4.93 9.22
N CYS A 103 14.04 -4.49 9.45
CA CYS A 103 15.00 -4.13 8.42
C CYS A 103 16.03 -5.25 8.23
N ASP A 104 16.50 -5.43 7.00
CA ASP A 104 17.59 -6.36 6.71
C ASP A 104 18.92 -5.82 7.26
N SER A 105 19.97 -6.65 7.23
CA SER A 105 21.30 -6.25 7.72
C SER A 105 21.91 -5.07 6.94
N SER A 106 21.43 -4.79 5.73
CA SER A 106 21.92 -3.70 4.89
C SER A 106 21.18 -2.37 5.08
N GLY A 107 20.06 -2.34 5.78
CA GLY A 107 19.25 -1.12 5.93
C GLY A 107 18.34 -0.80 4.74
N ASN A 108 18.33 -1.62 3.69
CA ASN A 108 17.75 -1.29 2.39
C ASN A 108 16.47 -2.07 2.06
N ALA A 109 16.20 -3.15 2.79
CA ALA A 109 15.01 -3.95 2.61
C ALA A 109 14.26 -4.12 3.92
N TRP A 110 12.94 -4.26 3.79
CA TRP A 110 12.01 -4.30 4.90
C TRP A 110 11.06 -5.45 4.74
N ARG A 111 10.67 -6.04 5.85
CA ARG A 111 9.59 -7.04 5.91
C ARG A 111 8.67 -6.70 7.06
N PHE A 112 7.38 -7.00 6.85
CA PHE A 112 6.37 -6.79 7.87
C PHE A 112 6.27 -8.01 8.79
N GLU A 113 5.68 -7.78 9.95
CA GLU A 113 5.04 -8.82 10.75
C GLU A 113 3.53 -8.71 10.63
N ALA A 114 2.87 -9.85 10.46
CA ALA A 114 1.42 -9.93 10.52
C ALA A 114 0.98 -10.09 11.97
N ILE A 115 -0.14 -9.46 12.32
CA ILE A 115 -0.78 -9.62 13.62
C ILE A 115 -1.11 -11.11 13.82
N GLY A 116 -0.50 -11.74 14.83
CA GLY A 116 -0.66 -13.16 15.11
C GLY A 116 -0.07 -14.12 14.07
N ALA A 117 0.74 -13.65 13.12
CA ALA A 117 1.36 -14.44 12.06
C ALA A 117 0.37 -15.31 11.26
N THR A 118 -0.88 -14.86 11.12
CA THR A 118 -1.97 -15.61 10.49
C THR A 118 -2.68 -14.78 9.42
N THR A 119 -3.31 -15.48 8.47
CA THR A 119 -4.15 -14.84 7.46
C THR A 119 -5.45 -14.33 8.08
N LEU A 120 -6.01 -13.27 7.52
CA LEU A 120 -7.33 -12.78 7.89
C LEU A 120 -8.41 -13.83 7.66
N THR A 121 -9.38 -13.84 8.57
CA THR A 121 -10.63 -14.59 8.42
C THR A 121 -11.56 -13.93 7.40
N GLN A 122 -12.52 -14.70 6.87
CA GLN A 122 -13.49 -14.18 5.90
C GLN A 122 -14.24 -12.92 6.40
N PRO A 123 -14.76 -12.88 7.65
CA PRO A 123 -15.41 -11.66 8.16
C PRO A 123 -14.50 -10.43 8.20
N GLN A 124 -13.22 -10.61 8.52
CA GLN A 124 -12.24 -9.51 8.53
C GLN A 124 -11.93 -9.01 7.12
N ILE A 125 -11.84 -9.94 6.15
CA ILE A 125 -11.69 -9.60 4.72
C ILE A 125 -12.92 -8.81 4.24
N ASP A 126 -14.12 -9.28 4.54
CA ASP A 126 -15.36 -8.61 4.12
C ASP A 126 -15.44 -7.18 4.68
N ALA A 127 -15.10 -6.98 5.95
CA ALA A 127 -15.03 -5.65 6.56
C ALA A 127 -14.00 -4.73 5.87
N ALA A 128 -12.83 -5.26 5.50
CA ALA A 128 -11.79 -4.50 4.80
C ALA A 128 -12.18 -4.18 3.34
N MET A 129 -12.90 -5.07 2.67
CA MET A 129 -13.48 -4.84 1.34
C MET A 129 -14.54 -3.73 1.36
N VAL A 130 -15.44 -3.71 2.36
CA VAL A 130 -16.46 -2.66 2.52
C VAL A 130 -15.81 -1.29 2.73
N ARG A 131 -14.69 -1.24 3.46
CA ARG A 131 -13.88 -0.01 3.63
C ARG A 131 -13.10 0.39 2.38
N GLY A 132 -13.12 -0.43 1.32
CA GLY A 132 -12.38 -0.19 0.08
C GLY A 132 -10.87 -0.37 0.19
N VAL A 133 -10.36 -0.94 1.30
CA VAL A 133 -8.91 -1.00 1.60
C VAL A 133 -8.21 -2.20 0.96
N LEU A 134 -8.97 -3.20 0.53
CA LEU A 134 -8.44 -4.35 -0.19
C LEU A 134 -8.76 -4.24 -1.69
N PRO A 135 -7.79 -4.56 -2.56
CA PRO A 135 -7.99 -4.50 -4.01
C PRO A 135 -8.89 -5.62 -4.56
N ALA A 136 -8.94 -6.78 -3.90
CA ALA A 136 -9.67 -7.96 -4.33
C ALA A 136 -9.79 -8.99 -3.18
N ARG A 137 -10.78 -9.88 -3.29
CA ARG A 137 -11.02 -10.98 -2.31
C ARG A 137 -10.12 -12.19 -2.60
N PRO A 138 -9.79 -13.02 -1.61
CA PRO A 138 -9.19 -14.34 -1.85
C PRO A 138 -10.00 -15.16 -2.87
N GLY A 139 -9.29 -15.76 -3.82
CA GLY A 139 -9.85 -16.50 -4.96
C GLY A 139 -10.04 -15.66 -6.22
N GLU A 140 -10.22 -14.35 -6.10
CA GLU A 140 -10.41 -13.46 -7.25
C GLU A 140 -9.12 -13.29 -8.05
N ARG A 141 -9.28 -13.00 -9.34
CA ARG A 141 -8.15 -12.63 -10.20
C ARG A 141 -7.72 -11.21 -9.88
N PHE A 142 -6.42 -11.01 -9.80
CA PHE A 142 -5.80 -9.70 -9.65
C PHE A 142 -4.68 -9.55 -10.70
N PRO A 143 -4.62 -8.45 -11.47
CA PRO A 143 -3.68 -8.26 -12.57
C PRO A 143 -2.27 -7.91 -12.08
N ALA A 144 -1.74 -8.70 -11.13
CA ALA A 144 -0.37 -8.58 -10.69
C ALA A 144 0.62 -9.07 -11.76
N PRO A 145 1.82 -8.49 -11.82
CA PRO A 145 2.92 -9.04 -12.59
C PRO A 145 3.20 -10.51 -12.23
N LEU A 146 3.66 -11.31 -13.20
CA LEU A 146 4.01 -12.71 -13.00
C LEU A 146 5.46 -12.89 -12.51
N ASN A 147 6.12 -11.83 -12.04
CA ASN A 147 7.41 -11.93 -11.35
C ASN A 147 7.21 -11.75 -9.85
N ARG A 148 8.22 -12.16 -9.05
CA ARG A 148 8.16 -11.92 -7.61
C ARG A 148 8.39 -10.44 -7.33
N GLY A 149 7.45 -9.80 -6.65
CA GLY A 149 7.55 -8.36 -6.35
C GLY A 149 6.54 -7.90 -5.32
N CYS A 150 6.75 -6.71 -4.77
CA CYS A 150 5.87 -6.07 -3.80
C CYS A 150 5.58 -4.64 -4.25
N THR A 151 4.32 -4.31 -4.44
CA THR A 151 3.87 -2.99 -4.92
C THR A 151 2.81 -2.43 -3.99
N PRO A 152 2.92 -1.16 -3.55
CA PRO A 152 1.85 -0.52 -2.79
C PRO A 152 0.64 -0.30 -3.68
N TRP A 153 -0.55 -0.62 -3.17
CA TRP A 153 -1.84 -0.32 -3.75
C TRP A 153 -2.57 0.67 -2.85
N ARG A 154 -3.10 1.75 -3.43
CA ARG A 154 -3.80 2.82 -2.72
C ARG A 154 -5.26 2.87 -3.14
N VAL A 155 -6.15 2.99 -2.16
CA VAL A 155 -7.58 3.26 -2.39
C VAL A 155 -7.74 4.65 -3.01
N GLY A 156 -8.46 4.75 -4.13
CA GLY A 156 -8.88 6.06 -4.66
C GLY A 156 -7.99 6.70 -5.73
N THR A 157 -7.18 5.94 -6.45
CA THR A 157 -6.74 6.38 -7.78
C THR A 157 -7.57 5.66 -8.84
N ASP A 158 -8.37 6.46 -9.52
CA ASP A 158 -9.10 6.15 -10.74
C ASP A 158 -8.29 5.20 -11.63
N VAL A 159 -8.79 3.98 -11.87
CA VAL A 159 -8.28 3.12 -12.96
C VAL A 159 -8.95 3.58 -14.25
N GLY A 160 -8.68 4.84 -14.60
CA GLY A 160 -9.04 5.46 -15.86
C GLY A 160 -7.79 5.61 -16.71
N SER A 161 -7.24 4.52 -17.23
CA SER A 161 -6.40 4.52 -18.44
C SER A 161 -6.17 3.08 -18.92
N ASN A 162 -7.08 2.65 -19.79
CA ASN A 162 -6.94 1.51 -20.67
C ASN A 162 -5.93 1.87 -21.78
N PRO A 163 -4.81 1.17 -21.97
CA PRO A 163 -4.03 1.35 -23.19
C PRO A 163 -4.80 0.67 -24.34
N ARG A 164 -5.26 1.49 -25.29
CA ARG A 164 -5.58 1.04 -26.64
C ARG A 164 -4.34 0.51 -27.33
#